data_AF-A0A667XL06-F1
#
_entry.id   AF-A0A667XL06-F1
#
_cell.length_a   1.000
_cell.length_b   1.000
_cell.length_c   1.000
_cell.angle_alpha   90.00
_cell.angle_beta   90.00
_cell.angle_gamma   90.00
#
_symmetry.space_group_name_H-M   'P 1'
#
loop_
_entity.id
_entity.type
_entity.pdbx_description
1 polymer ?
#
loop_
_entity_poly.entity_id
_entity_poly.type
_entity_poly.pdbx_seq_one_letter_code
_entity_poly.pdbx_strand_id
1 'polypeptide(L)'
;MSGDSSITPPREECVYTSCYCEENVWKLCEFIRMQSSAPLSDVFVVFISNRNRTVPLWKQKAGHGEQPVIWDYHVLLLHVDRQSSSSVVYDLDSVLPFPCSLQLYAVQALRSDRGIKPAYWRVPDEPGSVHQHGAGGRLGESFQPGRLPAALRSALFLLLLLLLFLLRLLLLLRLLLLLITALTCLVFLTQTFFMNKQECDSCFCNMKKQEVPSLPVSCLISCFLIQFICSSYKLTLQQEIKYSALWVIFTCG
;
A
#
# COMPACT_ATOMS: atom_id res chain seq x y z
N MET A 1 -12.31 41.08 10.83
CA MET A 1 -11.45 39.91 11.10
C MET A 1 -11.96 38.77 10.24
N SER A 2 -11.60 38.76 8.97
CA SER A 2 -11.92 37.68 8.03
C SER A 2 -10.94 36.55 8.30
N GLY A 3 -11.41 35.50 8.97
CA GLY A 3 -10.62 34.30 9.22
C GLY A 3 -10.17 33.70 7.90
N ASP A 4 -8.87 33.55 7.72
CA ASP A 4 -8.24 32.85 6.61
C ASP A 4 -8.50 31.34 6.81
N SER A 5 -9.71 30.88 6.48
CA SER A 5 -10.07 29.48 6.60
C SER A 5 -9.50 28.72 5.40
N SER A 6 -8.28 28.21 5.55
CA SER A 6 -7.70 27.25 4.61
C SER A 6 -8.68 26.09 4.36
N ILE A 7 -8.87 25.72 3.09
CA ILE A 7 -9.79 24.64 2.69
C ILE A 7 -9.20 23.24 2.94
N THR A 8 -7.91 23.17 3.30
CA THR A 8 -7.16 21.95 3.64
C THR A 8 -6.60 22.05 5.06
N PRO A 9 -6.19 20.92 5.68
CA PRO A 9 -5.42 20.93 6.91
C PRO A 9 -4.09 21.71 6.74
N PRO A 10 -3.41 22.02 7.86
CA PRO A 10 -2.02 22.45 7.84
C PRO A 10 -1.14 21.48 7.06
N ARG A 11 -0.04 21.97 6.48
CA ARG A 11 0.87 21.17 5.64
C ARG A 11 1.34 19.90 6.34
N GLU A 12 1.63 20.00 7.64
CA GLU A 12 2.19 18.94 8.48
C GLU A 12 1.18 17.83 8.81
N GLU A 13 -0.12 18.14 8.69
CA GLU A 13 -1.22 17.21 8.96
C GLU A 13 -1.78 16.57 7.69
N CYS A 14 -1.33 17.04 6.52
CA CYS A 14 -1.72 16.46 5.24
C CYS A 14 -1.11 15.06 5.07
N VAL A 15 -1.91 14.11 4.58
CA VAL A 15 -1.41 12.82 4.11
C VAL A 15 -0.44 13.07 2.96
N TYR A 16 0.80 12.58 3.13
CA TYR A 16 1.88 12.87 2.19
C TYR A 16 2.80 11.66 2.02
N THR A 17 3.02 11.31 0.75
CA THR A 17 4.04 10.35 0.31
C THR A 17 4.88 10.99 -0.78
N SER A 18 6.21 11.04 -0.57
CA SER A 18 7.15 11.59 -1.56
C SER A 18 7.03 10.87 -2.90
N CYS A 19 7.03 11.62 -4.00
CA CYS A 19 6.90 11.10 -5.38
C CYS A 19 5.53 10.49 -5.74
N TYR A 20 4.50 10.70 -4.92
CA TYR A 20 3.10 10.33 -5.21
C TYR A 20 2.21 11.58 -5.14
N CYS A 21 2.63 12.66 -5.82
CA CYS A 21 1.95 13.96 -5.81
C CYS A 21 0.46 13.88 -6.22
N GLU A 22 0.12 12.98 -7.12
CA GLU A 22 -1.22 12.66 -7.57
C GLU A 22 -2.11 12.10 -6.45
N GLU A 23 -1.58 11.18 -5.64
CA GLU A 23 -2.31 10.64 -4.48
C GLU A 23 -2.43 11.66 -3.36
N ASN A 24 -1.36 12.45 -3.15
CA ASN A 24 -1.35 13.52 -2.17
C ASN A 24 -2.43 14.58 -2.49
N VAL A 25 -2.52 15.02 -3.74
CA VAL A 25 -3.56 15.98 -4.18
C VAL A 25 -4.95 15.34 -4.18
N TRP A 26 -5.08 14.06 -4.52
CA TRP A 26 -6.34 13.33 -4.38
C TRP A 26 -6.84 13.33 -2.93
N LYS A 27 -5.94 13.14 -1.95
CA LYS A 27 -6.27 13.22 -0.52
C LYS A 27 -6.71 14.61 -0.07
N LEU A 28 -6.13 15.68 -0.63
CA LEU A 28 -6.63 17.04 -0.40
C LEU A 28 -8.05 17.21 -0.94
N CYS A 29 -8.32 16.71 -2.15
CA CYS A 29 -9.66 16.76 -2.73
C CYS A 29 -10.68 15.95 -1.91
N GLU A 30 -10.30 14.76 -1.44
CA GLU A 30 -11.11 13.92 -0.57
C GLU A 30 -11.48 14.68 0.71
N PHE A 31 -10.50 15.34 1.34
CA PHE A 31 -10.74 16.17 2.53
C PHE A 31 -11.72 17.31 2.26
N ILE A 32 -11.48 18.11 1.20
CA ILE A 32 -12.35 19.26 0.84
C ILE A 32 -13.78 18.79 0.62
N ARG A 33 -13.97 17.66 -0.09
CA ARG A 33 -15.29 17.06 -0.31
C ARG A 33 -15.96 16.62 0.98
N MET A 34 -15.22 15.96 1.87
CA MET A 34 -15.79 15.45 3.13
C MET A 34 -16.15 16.56 4.11
N GLN A 35 -15.32 17.60 4.20
CA GLN A 35 -15.53 18.73 5.11
C GLN A 35 -16.40 19.84 4.51
N SER A 36 -16.70 19.76 3.21
CA SER A 36 -17.41 20.82 2.47
C SER A 36 -16.76 22.20 2.62
N SER A 37 -15.43 22.24 2.75
CA SER A 37 -14.66 23.48 3.03
C SER A 37 -14.65 24.45 1.86
N ALA A 38 -14.88 23.96 0.64
CA ALA A 38 -15.04 24.77 -0.57
C ALA A 38 -15.90 24.05 -1.62
N PRO A 39 -16.58 24.77 -2.51
CA PRO A 39 -17.22 24.19 -3.67
C PRO A 39 -16.20 23.48 -4.56
N LEU A 40 -16.45 22.21 -4.92
CA LEU A 40 -15.56 21.48 -5.82
C LEU A 40 -15.45 22.11 -7.22
N SER A 41 -16.43 22.94 -7.62
CA SER A 41 -16.40 23.72 -8.86
C SER A 41 -15.34 24.82 -8.89
N ASP A 42 -14.78 25.15 -7.73
CA ASP A 42 -13.75 26.18 -7.54
C ASP A 42 -12.36 25.57 -7.31
N VAL A 43 -12.27 24.24 -7.31
CA VAL A 43 -11.05 23.48 -7.05
C VAL A 43 -10.65 22.70 -8.31
N PHE A 44 -9.38 22.80 -8.68
CA PHE A 44 -8.80 22.20 -9.87
C PHE A 44 -7.57 21.38 -9.50
N VAL A 45 -7.43 20.22 -10.13
CA VAL A 45 -6.21 19.43 -10.10
C VAL A 45 -5.40 19.77 -11.35
N VAL A 46 -4.17 20.24 -11.16
CA VAL A 46 -3.32 20.69 -12.27
C VAL A 46 -2.14 19.73 -12.43
N PHE A 47 -2.07 19.10 -13.59
CA PHE A 47 -0.90 18.34 -14.02
C PHE A 47 0.06 19.27 -14.75
N ILE A 48 1.33 19.24 -14.34
CA ILE A 48 2.42 19.97 -15.00
C ILE A 48 3.35 18.93 -15.60
N SER A 49 3.40 18.87 -16.93
CA SER A 49 4.34 18.01 -17.65
C SER A 49 4.66 18.61 -19.02
N ASN A 50 5.40 17.86 -19.82
CA ASN A 50 5.65 18.13 -21.23
C ASN A 50 5.92 16.82 -21.96
N ARG A 51 6.04 16.89 -23.30
CA ARG A 51 6.29 15.72 -24.16
C ARG A 51 7.56 14.96 -23.76
N ASN A 52 8.56 15.67 -23.25
CA ASN A 52 9.86 15.11 -22.88
C ASN A 52 9.89 14.55 -21.45
N ARG A 53 8.85 14.79 -20.65
CA ARG A 53 8.79 14.44 -19.23
C ARG A 53 10.01 14.97 -18.49
N THR A 54 10.30 16.24 -18.71
CA THR A 54 11.40 16.96 -18.09
C THR A 54 10.94 18.39 -17.85
N VAL A 55 10.18 18.62 -16.79
CA VAL A 55 9.70 19.95 -16.41
C VAL A 55 10.45 20.46 -15.17
N PRO A 56 11.03 21.67 -15.22
CA PRO A 56 11.73 22.25 -14.08
C PRO A 56 10.73 22.95 -13.15
N LEU A 57 10.83 22.66 -11.86
CA LEU A 57 10.15 23.40 -10.79
C LEU A 57 11.15 23.88 -9.75
N TRP A 58 11.13 25.18 -9.47
CA TRP A 58 11.93 25.80 -8.41
C TRP A 58 11.20 25.77 -7.07
N LYS A 59 11.95 26.05 -6.00
CA LYS A 59 11.42 26.10 -4.64
C LYS A 59 10.68 24.80 -4.26
N GLN A 60 11.34 23.67 -4.53
CA GLN A 60 10.88 22.33 -4.20
C GLN A 60 11.72 21.77 -3.04
N LYS A 61 11.13 20.95 -2.17
CA LYS A 61 11.78 20.34 -0.98
C LYS A 61 13.01 19.51 -1.35
N ALA A 62 12.94 18.78 -2.46
CA ALA A 62 14.05 17.99 -3.00
C ALA A 62 15.10 18.82 -3.76
N GLY A 63 14.87 20.14 -3.91
CA GLY A 63 15.79 21.04 -4.60
C GLY A 63 16.97 21.46 -3.74
N HIS A 64 18.06 21.86 -4.39
CA HIS A 64 19.25 22.40 -3.73
C HIS A 64 19.50 23.85 -4.14
N GLY A 65 19.43 24.76 -3.18
CA GLY A 65 19.63 26.19 -3.40
C GLY A 65 18.65 26.77 -4.43
N GLU A 66 19.18 27.41 -5.46
CA GLU A 66 18.40 28.04 -6.54
C GLU A 66 18.20 27.14 -7.78
N GLN A 67 18.60 25.87 -7.70
CA GLN A 67 18.41 24.91 -8.79
C GLN A 67 16.99 24.34 -8.80
N PRO A 68 16.39 24.09 -9.98
CA PRO A 68 15.10 23.41 -10.07
C PRO A 68 15.24 21.91 -9.81
N VAL A 69 14.15 21.30 -9.37
CA VAL A 69 13.94 19.85 -9.50
C VAL A 69 13.38 19.59 -10.90
N ILE A 70 13.91 18.59 -11.59
CA ILE A 70 13.42 18.16 -12.90
C ILE A 70 12.46 16.99 -12.68
N TRP A 71 11.18 17.25 -12.89
CA TRP A 71 10.11 16.27 -12.78
C TRP A 71 9.76 15.66 -14.13
N ASP A 72 9.31 14.41 -14.13
CA ASP A 72 8.63 13.82 -15.29
C ASP A 72 7.20 14.37 -15.43
N TYR A 73 6.53 14.55 -14.30
CA TYR A 73 5.33 15.36 -14.13
C TYR A 73 5.22 15.77 -12.66
N HIS A 74 4.41 16.79 -12.37
CA HIS A 74 4.05 17.16 -11.01
C HIS A 74 2.56 17.49 -10.93
N VAL A 75 1.95 17.26 -9.77
CA VAL A 75 0.52 17.51 -9.54
C VAL A 75 0.36 18.47 -8.37
N LEU A 76 -0.47 19.51 -8.57
CA LEU A 76 -0.83 20.47 -7.53
C LEU A 76 -2.34 20.70 -7.52
N LEU A 77 -2.84 21.21 -6.39
CA LEU A 77 -4.22 21.69 -6.29
C LEU A 77 -4.24 23.21 -6.51
N LEU A 78 -5.19 23.69 -7.31
CA LEU A 78 -5.49 25.10 -7.49
C LEU A 78 -6.90 25.38 -6.97
N HIS A 79 -7.04 26.34 -6.08
CA HIS A 79 -8.33 26.85 -5.62
C HIS A 79 -8.53 28.27 -6.16
N VAL A 80 -9.67 28.51 -6.79
CA VAL A 80 -10.06 29.81 -7.36
C VAL A 80 -11.30 30.30 -6.64
N ASP A 81 -11.12 31.19 -5.68
CA ASP A 81 -12.24 31.83 -5.00
C ASP A 81 -12.81 32.94 -5.89
N ARG A 82 -13.97 32.66 -6.48
CA ARG A 82 -14.68 33.59 -7.38
C ARG A 82 -15.19 34.84 -6.66
N GLN A 83 -15.43 34.78 -5.35
CA GLN A 83 -15.94 35.91 -4.58
C GLN A 83 -14.84 36.94 -4.33
N SER A 84 -13.67 36.48 -3.89
CA SER A 84 -12.51 37.34 -3.66
C SER A 84 -11.65 37.58 -4.90
N SER A 85 -11.94 36.90 -6.01
CA SER A 85 -11.09 36.85 -7.21
C SER A 85 -9.64 36.44 -6.90
N SER A 86 -9.44 35.68 -5.82
CA SER A 86 -8.13 35.19 -5.40
C SER A 86 -7.93 33.76 -5.87
N SER A 87 -6.67 33.41 -6.12
CA SER A 87 -6.28 32.06 -6.50
C SER A 87 -5.05 31.61 -5.73
N VAL A 88 -5.12 30.40 -5.19
CA VAL A 88 -4.09 29.83 -4.35
C VAL A 88 -3.75 28.41 -4.78
N VAL A 89 -2.48 28.06 -4.63
CA VAL A 89 -1.88 26.79 -4.99
C VAL A 89 -1.53 26.02 -3.73
N TYR A 90 -1.89 24.74 -3.70
CA TYR A 90 -1.45 23.78 -2.70
C TYR A 90 -0.48 22.81 -3.36
N ASP A 91 0.80 23.01 -3.09
CA ASP A 91 1.88 22.13 -3.49
C ASP A 91 2.59 21.58 -2.24
N LEU A 92 2.38 20.29 -1.96
CA LEU A 92 2.97 19.62 -0.81
C LEU A 92 4.48 19.43 -0.95
N ASP A 93 5.03 19.52 -2.15
CA ASP A 93 6.46 19.42 -2.44
C ASP A 93 7.17 20.78 -2.49
N SER A 94 6.44 21.90 -2.44
CA SER A 94 7.05 23.23 -2.42
C SER A 94 7.62 23.62 -1.05
N VAL A 95 8.66 24.45 -1.05
CA VAL A 95 9.14 25.20 0.13
C VAL A 95 8.49 26.59 0.26
N LEU A 96 7.63 26.98 -0.69
CA LEU A 96 6.80 28.17 -0.57
C LEU A 96 5.70 27.98 0.49
N PRO A 97 5.02 29.07 0.91
CA PRO A 97 3.88 28.98 1.82
C PRO A 97 2.84 27.95 1.38
N PHE A 98 2.08 27.43 2.34
CA PHE A 98 0.99 26.49 2.09
C PHE A 98 -0.27 26.93 2.82
N PRO A 99 -1.31 27.39 2.09
CA PRO A 99 -1.33 27.64 0.64
C PRO A 99 -0.37 28.75 0.17
N CYS A 100 -0.08 28.76 -1.12
CA CYS A 100 0.70 29.82 -1.78
C CYS A 100 -0.19 30.61 -2.74
N SER A 101 -0.10 31.94 -2.79
CA SER A 101 -0.79 32.70 -3.86
C SER A 101 -0.32 32.25 -5.25
N LEU A 102 -1.24 32.17 -6.22
CA LEU A 102 -0.91 31.75 -7.58
C LEU A 102 0.16 32.65 -8.21
N GLN A 103 0.10 33.96 -7.96
CA GLN A 103 1.09 34.92 -8.45
C GLN A 103 2.50 34.61 -7.91
N LEU A 104 2.62 34.38 -6.60
CA LEU A 104 3.91 34.06 -5.97
C LEU A 104 4.45 32.72 -6.49
N TYR A 105 3.59 31.70 -6.59
CA TYR A 105 3.95 30.39 -7.11
C TYR A 105 4.42 30.48 -8.57
N ALA A 106 3.70 31.21 -9.41
CA ALA A 106 4.06 31.43 -10.81
C ALA A 106 5.40 32.15 -10.97
N VAL A 107 5.69 33.15 -10.13
CA VAL A 107 6.96 33.89 -10.21
C VAL A 107 8.13 33.09 -9.65
N GLN A 108 7.95 32.39 -8.52
CA GLN A 108 9.08 31.77 -7.82
C GLN A 108 9.31 30.29 -8.17
N ALA A 109 8.24 29.50 -8.27
CA ALA A 109 8.32 28.07 -8.53
C ALA A 109 8.26 27.75 -10.02
N LEU A 110 7.36 28.41 -10.77
CA LEU A 110 7.32 28.25 -12.22
C LEU A 110 8.40 29.09 -12.90
N ARG A 111 8.44 30.41 -12.70
CA ARG A 111 9.28 31.32 -13.51
C ARG A 111 8.89 31.29 -15.00
N SER A 112 9.53 32.14 -15.80
CA SER A 112 9.29 32.25 -17.25
C SER A 112 10.04 31.17 -18.05
N ASP A 113 9.38 30.61 -19.06
CA ASP A 113 10.00 29.68 -20.02
C ASP A 113 10.96 30.37 -21.01
N ARG A 114 10.97 31.71 -21.10
CA ARG A 114 11.80 32.48 -22.05
C ARG A 114 13.30 32.24 -21.91
N GLY A 115 13.78 31.79 -20.74
CA GLY A 115 15.18 31.48 -20.47
C GLY A 115 15.50 29.97 -20.41
N ILE A 116 14.51 29.12 -20.71
CA ILE A 116 14.62 27.67 -20.58
C ILE A 116 14.68 27.06 -22.00
N LYS A 117 15.48 26.01 -22.21
CA LYS A 117 15.51 25.31 -23.50
C LYS A 117 14.12 24.74 -23.82
N PRO A 118 13.64 24.78 -25.06
CA PRO A 118 12.28 24.34 -25.43
C PRO A 118 11.90 22.92 -24.98
N ALA A 119 12.87 22.00 -24.91
CA ALA A 119 12.66 20.64 -24.41
C ALA A 119 12.18 20.56 -22.94
N TYR A 120 12.29 21.66 -22.18
CA TYR A 120 11.87 21.75 -20.78
C TYR A 120 10.70 22.70 -20.56
N TRP A 121 10.12 23.29 -21.61
CA TRP A 121 8.94 24.16 -21.48
C TRP A 121 7.78 23.39 -20.87
N ARG A 122 7.00 24.06 -20.03
CA ARG A 122 5.86 23.46 -19.35
C ARG A 122 4.62 23.75 -20.16
N VAL A 123 3.87 22.70 -20.50
CA VAL A 123 2.65 22.82 -21.28
C VAL A 123 1.50 22.50 -20.33
N PRO A 124 0.57 23.43 -20.06
CA PRO A 124 -0.71 23.07 -19.48
C PRO A 124 -1.44 22.12 -20.45
N ASP A 125 -2.13 21.09 -19.95
CA ASP A 125 -2.99 20.27 -20.81
C ASP A 125 -3.98 21.18 -21.56
N GLU A 126 -3.88 21.24 -22.88
CA GLU A 126 -4.83 21.99 -23.72
C GLU A 126 -6.20 21.30 -23.65
N PRO A 127 -7.28 22.00 -23.27
CA PRO A 127 -8.61 21.41 -23.27
C PRO A 127 -9.10 21.26 -24.73
N GLY A 128 -8.81 20.12 -25.35
CA GLY A 128 -9.34 19.78 -26.67
C GLY A 128 -8.35 19.19 -27.68
N SER A 129 -7.14 18.78 -27.30
CA SER A 129 -6.30 17.98 -28.20
C SER A 129 -6.84 16.56 -28.36
N VAL A 130 -7.89 16.43 -29.17
CA VAL A 130 -8.27 15.18 -29.83
C VAL A 130 -7.03 14.75 -30.60
N HIS A 131 -6.33 13.73 -30.11
CA HIS A 131 -5.35 13.00 -30.90
C HIS A 131 -6.08 12.30 -32.05
N GLN A 132 -6.38 13.03 -33.11
CA GLN A 132 -6.54 12.43 -34.44
C GLN A 132 -5.15 11.98 -34.88
N HIS A 133 -4.77 10.76 -34.52
CA HIS A 133 -3.89 9.96 -35.36
C HIS A 133 -4.65 8.69 -35.67
N GLY A 134 -5.19 8.68 -36.89
CA GLY A 134 -5.87 7.55 -37.50
C GLY A 134 -4.94 6.35 -37.68
N ALA A 135 -5.61 5.23 -37.90
CA ALA A 135 -5.07 3.91 -38.16
C ALA A 135 -3.91 3.87 -39.18
N GLY A 136 -2.90 3.02 -38.91
CA GLY A 136 -1.94 2.59 -39.92
C GLY A 136 -0.57 2.12 -39.40
N GLY A 137 -0.46 0.87 -38.97
CA GLY A 137 0.68 -0.02 -39.30
C GLY A 137 2.09 0.19 -38.68
N ARG A 138 2.47 -0.81 -37.86
CA ARG A 138 3.78 -1.50 -37.68
C ARG A 138 5.01 -0.79 -37.08
N LEU A 139 5.46 -1.41 -35.97
CA LEU A 139 6.81 -1.90 -35.65
C LEU A 139 7.99 -1.01 -36.06
N GLY A 140 8.52 -0.27 -35.09
CA GLY A 140 9.80 0.42 -35.15
C GLY A 140 10.23 0.79 -33.73
N GLU A 141 10.86 -0.17 -33.06
CA GLU A 141 11.51 -0.02 -31.77
C GLU A 141 12.46 1.19 -31.77
N SER A 142 12.39 2.03 -30.73
CA SER A 142 13.56 2.82 -30.32
C SER A 142 13.96 2.37 -28.92
N PHE A 143 14.98 1.53 -28.93
CA PHE A 143 15.75 1.06 -27.79
C PHE A 143 16.34 2.26 -27.01
N GLN A 144 16.01 2.38 -25.73
CA GLN A 144 16.69 3.25 -24.76
C GLN A 144 17.21 2.35 -23.63
N PRO A 145 18.53 2.21 -23.44
CA PRO A 145 19.07 1.32 -22.42
C PRO A 145 18.84 1.94 -21.03
N GLY A 146 18.09 1.25 -20.16
CA GLY A 146 18.14 1.48 -18.71
C GLY A 146 16.94 2.15 -18.02
N ARG A 147 15.83 2.48 -18.70
CA ARG A 147 14.58 2.89 -18.01
C ARG A 147 13.38 2.08 -18.48
N LEU A 148 12.76 1.33 -17.57
CA LEU A 148 11.51 0.62 -17.85
C LEU A 148 10.44 1.63 -18.32
N PRO A 149 9.63 1.30 -19.35
CA PRO A 149 8.52 2.14 -19.81
C PRO A 149 7.56 2.48 -18.66
N ALA A 150 6.94 3.67 -18.67
CA ALA A 150 5.99 4.05 -17.62
C ALA A 150 4.82 3.06 -17.47
N ALA A 151 4.35 2.47 -18.58
CA ALA A 151 3.36 1.41 -18.56
C ALA A 151 3.86 0.15 -17.80
N LEU A 152 5.16 -0.15 -17.90
CA LEU A 152 5.78 -1.25 -17.18
C LEU A 152 5.98 -0.91 -15.69
N ARG A 153 6.22 0.36 -15.34
CA ARG A 153 6.23 0.80 -13.93
C ARG A 153 4.84 0.68 -13.29
N SER A 154 3.80 1.13 -13.98
CA SER A 154 2.41 0.95 -13.52
C SER A 154 2.03 -0.53 -13.43
N ALA A 155 2.43 -1.35 -14.41
CA ALA A 155 2.20 -2.79 -14.37
C ALA A 155 2.95 -3.47 -13.22
N LEU A 156 4.20 -3.08 -12.94
CA LEU A 156 4.97 -3.58 -11.80
C LEU A 156 4.37 -3.15 -10.46
N PHE A 157 3.85 -1.93 -10.37
CA PHE A 157 3.15 -1.45 -9.18
C PHE A 157 1.84 -2.22 -8.93
N LEU A 158 1.02 -2.41 -9.97
CA LEU A 158 -0.19 -3.23 -9.89
C LEU A 158 0.14 -4.70 -9.57
N LEU A 159 1.22 -5.24 -10.13
CA LEU A 159 1.70 -6.57 -9.81
C LEU A 159 2.16 -6.67 -8.35
N LEU A 160 2.87 -5.66 -7.84
CA LEU A 160 3.27 -5.60 -6.44
C LEU A 160 2.06 -5.54 -5.51
N LEU A 161 1.06 -4.72 -5.82
CA LEU A 161 -0.19 -4.64 -5.06
C LEU A 161 -0.94 -5.98 -5.08
N LEU A 162 -1.01 -6.64 -6.24
CA LEU A 162 -1.61 -7.97 -6.37
C LEU A 162 -0.85 -9.01 -5.54
N LEU A 163 0.49 -9.00 -5.57
CA LEU A 163 1.33 -9.91 -4.78
C LEU A 163 1.14 -9.67 -3.28
N LEU A 164 1.08 -8.43 -2.82
CA LEU A 164 0.82 -8.08 -1.42
C LEU A 164 -0.59 -8.51 -0.99
N PHE A 165 -1.58 -8.33 -1.84
CA PHE A 165 -2.95 -8.80 -1.60
C PHE A 165 -3.00 -10.33 -1.49
N LEU A 166 -2.38 -11.05 -2.41
CA LEU A 166 -2.31 -12.52 -2.40
C LEU A 166 -1.56 -13.02 -1.17
N LEU A 167 -0.44 -12.38 -0.79
CA LEU A 167 0.30 -12.72 0.43
C LEU A 167 -0.57 -12.54 1.68
N ARG A 168 -1.32 -11.44 1.77
CA ARG A 168 -2.25 -11.19 2.88
C ARG A 168 -3.38 -12.23 2.92
N LEU A 169 -3.94 -12.58 1.77
CA LEU A 169 -4.96 -13.63 1.67
C LEU A 169 -4.42 -14.99 2.11
N LEU A 170 -3.21 -15.36 1.67
CA LEU A 170 -2.54 -16.59 2.09
C LEU A 170 -2.26 -16.62 3.60
N LEU A 171 -1.84 -15.50 4.19
CA LEU A 171 -1.65 -15.37 5.65
C LEU A 171 -2.99 -15.56 6.40
N LEU A 172 -4.08 -14.95 5.91
CA LEU A 172 -5.40 -15.13 6.50
C LEU A 172 -5.89 -16.58 6.40
N LEU A 173 -5.70 -17.24 5.26
CA LEU A 173 -6.02 -18.66 5.07
C LEU A 173 -5.19 -19.56 6.00
N ARG A 174 -3.89 -19.26 6.17
CA ARG A 174 -3.01 -19.99 7.10
C ARG A 174 -3.49 -19.84 8.54
N LEU A 175 -3.83 -18.63 8.96
CA LEU A 175 -4.37 -18.37 10.31
C LEU A 175 -5.71 -19.08 10.53
N LEU A 176 -6.60 -19.07 9.54
CA LEU A 176 -7.87 -19.79 9.59
C LEU A 176 -7.65 -21.31 9.73
N LEU A 177 -6.72 -21.89 8.96
CA LEU A 177 -6.41 -23.31 9.04
C LEU A 177 -5.81 -23.69 10.41
N LEU A 178 -4.95 -22.85 10.97
CA LEU A 178 -4.42 -23.03 12.32
C LEU A 178 -5.53 -22.99 13.38
N LEU A 179 -6.47 -22.05 13.24
CA LEU A 179 -7.63 -21.96 14.14
C LEU A 179 -8.53 -23.19 14.03
N ILE A 180 -8.83 -23.66 12.82
CA ILE A 180 -9.62 -24.89 12.60
C ILE A 180 -8.91 -26.09 13.24
N THR A 181 -7.60 -26.23 13.03
CA THR A 181 -6.80 -27.29 13.64
C THR A 181 -6.82 -27.23 15.16
N ALA A 182 -6.69 -26.03 15.75
CA ALA A 182 -6.76 -25.85 17.20
C ALA A 182 -8.15 -26.24 17.75
N LEU A 183 -9.22 -25.86 17.06
CA LEU A 183 -10.59 -26.20 17.43
C LEU A 183 -10.86 -27.71 17.32
N THR A 184 -10.41 -28.36 16.25
CA THR A 184 -10.57 -29.82 16.10
C THR A 184 -9.79 -30.59 17.16
N CYS A 185 -8.56 -30.15 17.49
CA CYS A 185 -7.80 -30.67 18.63
C CYS A 185 -8.55 -30.50 19.95
N LEU A 186 -9.15 -29.33 20.20
CA LEU A 186 -9.94 -29.08 21.41
C LEU A 186 -11.16 -30.01 21.49
N VAL A 187 -11.91 -30.15 20.40
CA VAL A 187 -13.05 -31.08 20.33
C VAL A 187 -12.60 -32.51 20.60
N PHE A 188 -11.51 -32.96 19.98
CA PHE A 188 -10.97 -34.30 20.21
C PHE A 188 -10.52 -34.50 21.66
N LEU A 189 -9.88 -33.51 22.28
CA LEU A 189 -9.51 -33.53 23.70
C LEU A 189 -10.75 -33.61 24.61
N THR A 190 -11.79 -32.84 24.31
CA THR A 190 -13.05 -32.92 25.09
C THR A 190 -13.75 -34.26 24.93
N GLN A 191 -13.74 -34.84 23.72
CA GLN A 191 -14.32 -36.16 23.45
C GLN A 191 -13.51 -37.28 24.11
N THR A 192 -12.18 -37.25 24.04
CA THR A 192 -11.33 -38.23 24.75
C THR A 192 -11.45 -38.08 26.26
N PHE A 193 -11.52 -36.86 26.80
CA PHE A 193 -11.80 -36.66 28.23
C PHE A 193 -13.17 -37.19 28.64
N PHE A 194 -14.19 -37.03 27.79
CA PHE A 194 -15.54 -37.55 28.02
C PHE A 194 -15.60 -39.09 27.91
N MET A 195 -14.94 -39.68 26.91
CA MET A 195 -14.83 -41.14 26.77
C MET A 195 -14.03 -41.77 27.91
N ASN A 196 -12.96 -41.11 28.37
CA ASN A 196 -12.20 -41.56 29.53
C ASN A 196 -13.04 -41.46 30.82
N LYS A 197 -14.02 -40.54 30.89
CA LYS A 197 -15.00 -40.50 31.99
C LYS A 197 -15.98 -41.69 31.95
N GLN A 198 -16.51 -42.06 30.77
CA GLN A 198 -17.38 -43.23 30.62
C GLN A 198 -16.65 -44.57 30.79
N GLU A 199 -15.43 -44.70 30.29
CA GLU A 199 -14.59 -45.88 30.53
C GLU A 199 -14.06 -45.93 31.98
N CYS A 200 -13.78 -44.79 32.64
CA CYS A 200 -13.49 -44.78 34.08
C CYS A 200 -14.71 -45.21 34.90
N ASP A 201 -15.92 -44.79 34.56
CA ASP A 201 -17.13 -45.22 35.26
C ASP A 201 -17.41 -46.72 35.04
N SER A 202 -17.08 -47.27 33.85
CA SER A 202 -17.17 -48.71 33.54
C SER A 202 -16.06 -49.55 34.18
N CYS A 203 -14.81 -49.07 34.18
CA CYS A 203 -13.66 -49.70 34.86
C CYS A 203 -13.81 -49.64 36.39
N PHE A 204 -14.42 -48.59 36.95
CA PHE A 204 -14.71 -48.51 38.38
C PHE A 204 -15.80 -49.53 38.79
N CYS A 205 -16.76 -49.81 37.91
CA CYS A 205 -17.70 -50.91 38.08
C CYS A 205 -17.05 -52.30 37.96
N ASN A 206 -16.06 -52.48 37.07
CA ASN A 206 -15.37 -53.76 36.88
C ASN A 206 -14.23 -54.04 37.90
N MET A 207 -13.61 -53.03 38.50
CA MET A 207 -12.63 -53.26 39.60
C MET A 207 -13.25 -53.89 40.86
N LYS A 208 -14.58 -53.91 41.00
CA LYS A 208 -15.26 -54.69 42.04
C LYS A 208 -15.38 -56.20 41.72
N LYS A 209 -14.91 -56.66 40.55
CA LYS A 209 -14.80 -58.08 40.22
C LYS A 209 -13.39 -58.33 39.64
N GLN A 210 -12.54 -58.95 40.46
CA GLN A 210 -11.20 -59.37 40.07
C GLN A 210 -11.24 -60.25 38.82
N GLU A 211 -10.82 -59.71 37.67
CA GLU A 211 -10.25 -60.48 36.57
C GLU A 211 -9.49 -59.51 35.66
N VAL A 212 -8.24 -59.81 35.33
CA VAL A 212 -7.35 -59.01 34.50
C VAL A 212 -7.73 -59.20 33.03
N PRO A 213 -8.11 -58.17 32.25
CA PRO A 213 -8.13 -58.30 30.80
C PRO A 213 -6.90 -57.62 30.20
N SER A 214 -6.30 -58.30 29.23
CA SER A 214 -5.42 -57.72 28.22
C SER A 214 -6.04 -56.44 27.66
N LEU A 215 -5.26 -55.36 27.56
CA LEU A 215 -5.74 -54.09 27.00
C LEU A 215 -6.34 -54.33 25.61
N PRO A 216 -7.55 -53.81 25.32
CA PRO A 216 -8.20 -54.00 24.03
C PRO A 216 -7.42 -53.29 22.92
N VAL A 217 -7.38 -53.89 21.73
CA VAL A 217 -6.65 -53.40 20.53
C VAL A 217 -7.05 -51.97 20.15
N SER A 218 -8.26 -51.54 20.49
CA SER A 218 -8.73 -50.15 20.33
C SER A 218 -7.86 -49.14 21.08
N CYS A 219 -7.39 -49.48 22.29
CA CYS A 219 -6.56 -48.61 23.13
C CYS A 219 -5.14 -48.45 22.56
N LEU A 220 -4.61 -49.51 21.94
CA LEU A 220 -3.33 -49.47 21.21
C LEU A 220 -3.44 -48.65 19.91
N ILE A 221 -4.54 -48.77 19.17
CA ILE A 221 -4.79 -47.98 17.94
C ILE A 221 -4.84 -46.48 18.26
N SER A 222 -5.49 -46.08 19.36
CA SER A 222 -5.50 -44.68 19.82
C SER A 222 -4.11 -44.18 20.23
N CYS A 223 -3.29 -45.00 20.91
CA CYS A 223 -1.90 -44.64 21.20
C CYS A 223 -1.05 -44.50 19.93
N PHE A 224 -1.18 -45.40 18.95
CA PHE A 224 -0.45 -45.31 17.68
C PHE A 224 -0.89 -44.12 16.81
N LEU A 225 -2.18 -43.78 16.79
CA LEU A 225 -2.68 -42.58 16.09
C LEU A 225 -2.18 -41.29 16.76
N ILE A 226 -2.17 -41.23 18.09
CA ILE A 226 -1.60 -40.09 18.83
C ILE A 226 -0.08 -39.98 18.55
N GLN A 227 0.62 -41.11 18.48
CA GLN A 227 2.06 -41.13 18.20
C GLN A 227 2.38 -40.80 16.73
N PHE A 228 1.53 -41.21 15.78
CA PHE A 228 1.62 -40.87 14.35
C PHE A 228 1.32 -39.38 14.12
N ILE A 229 0.26 -38.86 14.75
CA ILE A 229 -0.08 -37.43 14.73
C ILE A 229 1.07 -36.63 15.35
N CYS A 230 1.54 -36.97 16.56
CA CYS A 230 2.70 -36.30 17.16
C CYS A 230 3.98 -36.40 16.30
N SER A 231 4.21 -37.51 15.60
CA SER A 231 5.36 -37.69 14.69
C SER A 231 5.24 -36.87 13.39
N SER A 232 4.04 -36.80 12.80
CA SER A 232 3.74 -35.94 11.66
C SER A 232 3.93 -34.47 12.02
N TYR A 233 3.48 -34.04 13.19
CA TYR A 233 3.72 -32.67 13.70
C TYR A 233 5.21 -32.42 13.96
N LYS A 234 5.98 -33.42 14.41
CA LYS A 234 7.44 -33.33 14.62
C LYS A 234 8.21 -33.20 13.31
N LEU A 235 7.77 -33.85 12.22
CA LEU A 235 8.35 -33.69 10.88
C LEU A 235 8.09 -32.29 10.32
N THR A 236 6.85 -31.77 10.44
CA THR A 236 6.49 -30.44 9.96
C THR A 236 7.21 -29.33 10.75
N LEU A 237 7.37 -29.49 12.06
CA LEU A 237 8.18 -28.59 12.90
C LEU A 237 9.68 -28.67 12.59
N GLN A 238 10.25 -29.84 12.34
CA GLN A 238 11.67 -29.98 11.96
C GLN A 238 11.97 -29.36 10.59
N GLN A 239 11.00 -29.40 9.66
CA GLN A 239 11.16 -28.81 8.32
C GLN A 239 11.10 -27.28 8.37
N GLU A 240 10.19 -26.69 9.16
CA GLU A 240 10.14 -25.23 9.41
C GLU A 240 11.37 -24.74 10.21
N ILE A 241 11.84 -25.50 11.22
CA ILE A 241 13.00 -25.12 12.04
C ILE A 241 14.32 -25.12 11.24
N LYS A 242 14.49 -26.00 10.24
CA LYS A 242 15.70 -26.01 9.39
C LYS A 242 15.80 -24.81 8.45
N TYR A 243 14.68 -24.23 8.02
CA TYR A 243 14.69 -23.03 7.17
C TYR A 243 14.80 -21.72 7.98
N SER A 244 14.44 -21.73 9.26
CA SER A 244 14.55 -20.56 10.14
C SER A 244 15.91 -20.43 10.87
N ALA A 245 16.74 -21.49 10.90
CA ALA A 245 17.99 -21.49 11.69
C ALA A 245 19.22 -20.90 10.96
N LEU A 246 19.10 -20.41 9.72
CA LEU A 246 20.24 -19.89 8.93
C LEU A 246 20.31 -18.36 8.81
N TRP A 247 19.48 -17.57 9.49
CA TRP A 247 19.44 -16.11 9.31
C TRP A 247 19.41 -15.24 10.57
N VAL A 248 19.66 -15.79 11.75
CA VAL A 248 19.76 -14.97 12.98
C VAL A 248 20.98 -15.37 13.82
N ILE A 249 22.17 -15.19 13.24
CA ILE A 249 23.40 -14.93 14.01
C ILE A 249 24.17 -13.84 13.25
N PHE A 250 23.71 -12.60 13.37
CA PHE A 250 24.53 -11.38 13.33
C PHE A 250 23.62 -10.22 13.69
N THR A 251 23.59 -9.90 14.99
CA THR A 251 23.39 -8.57 15.63
C THR A 251 22.74 -8.75 17.01
N CYS A 252 23.56 -9.09 18.01
CA CYS A 252 23.62 -8.50 19.36
C CYS A 252 24.43 -9.43 20.26
N GLY A 253 25.62 -8.97 20.63
CA GLY A 253 26.69 -9.71 21.30
C GLY A 253 28.01 -9.31 20.70
#